data_AF-A0A3A9RHU5-F1
#
_entry.id   AF-A0A3A9RHU5-F1
#
_cell.length_a   1.000
_cell.length_b   1.000
_cell.length_c   1.000
_cell.angle_alpha   90.00
_cell.angle_beta   90.00
_cell.angle_gamma   90.00
#
_symmetry.space_group_name_H-M   'P 1'
#
loop_
_entity.id
_entity.type
_entity.pdbx_description
1 polymer ?
#
loop_
_entity_poly.entity_id
_entity_poly.type
_entity_poly.pdbx_seq_one_letter_code
_entity_poly.pdbx_strand_id
1 'polypeptide(L)' 'MPKITSTPKSQTQRTADSDAKRGFKTKGLKLHIDDISLIENLSKRLNIPQNQLIMDAVRAYQRQLD' A
#
# COMPACT_ATOMS: atom_id res chain seq x y z
N MET A 1 -4.46 -8.91 -30.38
CA MET A 1 -5.87 -8.50 -30.38
C MET A 1 -6.43 -8.60 -28.96
N PRO A 2 -7.12 -7.57 -28.43
CA PRO A 2 -7.85 -7.71 -27.18
C PRO A 2 -8.92 -8.82 -27.34
N LYS A 3 -8.97 -9.76 -26.40
CA LYS A 3 -10.03 -10.76 -26.37
C LYS A 3 -11.34 -10.04 -26.03
N ILE A 4 -12.24 -9.90 -27.00
CA ILE A 4 -13.58 -9.36 -26.78
C ILE A 4 -14.32 -10.41 -25.96
N THR A 5 -14.56 -10.09 -24.69
CA THR A 5 -15.30 -10.94 -23.75
C THR A 5 -16.62 -10.23 -23.43
N SER A 6 -17.68 -11.00 -23.21
CA SER A 6 -19.01 -10.46 -22.90
C SER A 6 -19.05 -9.66 -21.59
N THR A 7 -18.04 -9.83 -20.72
CA THR A 7 -17.87 -9.11 -19.46
C THR A 7 -16.43 -8.60 -19.30
N PRO A 8 -16.07 -7.44 -19.87
CA PRO A 8 -14.73 -6.88 -19.72
C PRO A 8 -14.46 -6.50 -18.27
N LYS A 9 -13.26 -6.84 -17.76
CA LYS A 9 -12.83 -6.43 -16.41
C LYS A 9 -12.76 -4.91 -16.30
N SER A 10 -13.15 -4.38 -15.13
CA SER A 10 -12.97 -2.96 -14.83
C SER A 10 -11.48 -2.60 -14.75
N GLN A 11 -11.16 -1.32 -14.92
CA GLN A 11 -9.79 -0.83 -14.77
C GLN A 11 -9.22 -1.18 -13.39
N THR A 12 -10.02 -1.01 -12.33
CA THR A 12 -9.67 -1.37 -10.95
C THR A 12 -9.32 -2.84 -10.81
N GLN A 13 -10.10 -3.74 -11.41
CA GLN A 13 -9.82 -5.18 -11.39
C GLN A 13 -8.53 -5.52 -12.12
N ARG A 14 -8.25 -4.86 -13.25
CA ARG A 14 -7.02 -5.07 -14.03
C ARG A 14 -5.78 -4.64 -13.24
N THR A 15 -5.86 -3.50 -12.54
CA THR A 15 -4.77 -3.01 -11.68
C THR A 15 -4.56 -3.95 -10.50
N ALA A 16 -5.62 -4.33 -9.79
CA ALA A 16 -5.54 -5.26 -8.66
C ALA A 16 -4.93 -6.62 -9.07
N ASP A 17 -5.33 -7.17 -10.22
CA ASP A 17 -4.77 -8.42 -10.75
C ASP A 17 -3.28 -8.28 -11.10
N SER A 18 -2.88 -7.12 -11.63
CA SER A 18 -1.48 -6.82 -11.96
C SER A 18 -0.62 -6.68 -10.70
N ASP A 19 -1.12 -5.97 -9.70
CA ASP A 19 -0.44 -5.79 -8.41
C ASP A 19 -0.30 -7.14 -7.70
N ALA A 20 -1.36 -7.96 -7.67
CA ALA A 20 -1.33 -9.29 -7.09
C ALA A 20 -0.30 -10.20 -7.79
N LYS A 21 -0.19 -10.17 -9.12
CA LYS A 21 0.84 -10.91 -9.86
C LYS A 21 2.27 -10.50 -9.48
N ARG A 22 2.46 -9.26 -9.04
CA ARG A 22 3.74 -8.71 -8.58
C ARG A 22 3.94 -8.88 -7.07
N GLY A 23 3.02 -9.56 -6.37
CA GLY A 23 3.08 -9.78 -4.93
C GLY A 23 2.57 -8.61 -4.08
N PHE A 24 1.92 -7.62 -4.68
CA PHE A 24 1.37 -6.46 -3.97
C PHE A 24 -0.13 -6.62 -3.71
N LYS A 25 -0.59 -6.17 -2.54
CA LYS A 25 -2.00 -6.12 -2.17
C LYS A 25 -2.27 -4.88 -1.32
N THR A 26 -3.35 -4.16 -1.63
CA THR A 26 -3.80 -3.03 -0.81
C THR A 26 -4.35 -3.53 0.53
N LYS A 27 -3.88 -2.93 1.62
CA LYS A 27 -4.44 -3.12 2.97
C LYS A 27 -4.94 -1.77 3.49
N GLY A 28 -6.25 -1.63 3.64
CA GLY A 28 -6.86 -0.45 4.25
C GLY A 28 -6.89 -0.59 5.77
N LEU A 29 -6.50 0.47 6.48
CA LEU A 29 -6.58 0.58 7.94
C LEU A 29 -7.38 1.83 8.30
N LYS A 30 -8.17 1.76 9.37
CA LYS A 30 -8.77 2.95 9.99
C LYS A 30 -7.77 3.50 11.00
N LEU A 31 -7.45 4.79 10.89
CA LEU A 31 -6.50 5.50 11.75
C LEU A 31 -7.16 6.80 12.25
N HIS A 32 -6.65 7.35 13.36
CA HIS A 32 -7.04 8.70 13.77
C HIS A 32 -6.52 9.73 12.77
N ILE A 33 -7.24 10.85 12.59
CA ILE A 33 -6.88 11.87 11.60
C ILE A 33 -5.51 12.51 11.89
N ASP A 34 -5.17 12.64 13.17
CA ASP A 34 -3.87 13.16 13.61
C ASP A 34 -2.73 12.20 13.25
N ASP A 35 -2.95 10.89 13.39
CA ASP A 35 -1.95 9.88 13.01
C ASP A 35 -1.72 9.85 11.51
N ILE A 36 -2.77 10.02 10.70
CA ILE A 36 -2.65 10.16 9.24
C ILE A 36 -1.79 11.38 8.91
N SER A 37 -2.09 12.53 9.53
CA SER A 37 -1.33 13.77 9.34
C SER A 37 0.14 13.60 9.74
N LEU A 38 0.40 12.89 10.84
CA LEU A 38 1.76 12.57 11.29
C LEU A 38 2.50 11.71 10.26
N ILE A 39 1.87 10.63 9.76
CA ILE A 39 2.46 9.74 8.74
C ILE A 39 2.79 10.52 7.47
N GLU A 40 1.88 11.34 6.99
CA GLU A 40 2.08 12.17 5.79
C GLU A 40 3.25 13.13 5.95
N ASN A 41 3.31 13.85 7.07
CA ASN A 41 4.37 14.81 7.34
C ASN A 41 5.74 14.14 7.52
N LEU A 42 5.79 12.99 8.19
CA LEU A 42 7.02 12.21 8.34
C LEU A 42 7.53 11.67 7.00
N SER A 43 6.62 11.10 6.20
CA SER A 43 6.94 10.60 4.85
C SER A 43 7.54 11.70 3.97
N LYS A 44 6.94 12.90 3.97
CA LYS A 44 7.47 14.08 3.27
C LYS A 44 8.85 14.49 3.79
N ARG A 45 8.99 14.62 5.11
CA ARG A 45 10.24 15.08 5.74
C ARG A 45 11.41 14.12 5.50
N LEU A 46 11.14 12.82 5.50
CA LEU A 46 12.12 11.77 5.25
C LEU A 46 12.33 11.48 3.76
N ASN A 47 11.52 12.08 2.88
CA ASN A 47 11.49 11.83 1.44
C ASN A 47 11.38 10.33 1.10
N ILE A 48 10.50 9.62 1.82
CA ILE A 48 10.21 8.21 1.56
C ILE A 48 8.70 8.00 1.43
N PRO A 49 8.25 7.03 0.62
CA PRO A 49 6.83 6.65 0.56
C PRO A 49 6.26 6.23 1.93
N GLN A 50 4.98 6.52 2.19
CA GLN A 50 4.33 6.18 3.46
C GLN A 50 4.35 4.68 3.77
N ASN A 51 4.21 3.81 2.75
CA ASN A 51 4.30 2.37 2.95
C ASN A 51 5.69 1.93 3.45
N GLN A 52 6.76 2.57 2.96
CA GLN A 52 8.11 2.31 3.42
C GLN A 52 8.27 2.74 4.88
N LEU A 53 7.83 3.95 5.23
CA LEU A 53 7.83 4.44 6.62
C LEU A 53 7.13 3.47 7.58
N ILE A 54 5.93 2.99 7.22
CA ILE A 54 5.15 2.07 8.06
C ILE A 54 5.88 0.72 8.19
N MET A 55 6.41 0.17 7.10
CA MET A 55 7.11 -1.11 7.15
C MET A 55 8.41 -1.04 7.94
N ASP A 56 9.11 0.10 7.90
CA ASP A 56 10.32 0.31 8.70
C ASP A 56 9.99 0.35 10.20
N ALA A 57 8.88 0.99 10.58
CA ALA A 57 8.38 0.97 11.95
C ALA A 57 7.99 -0.46 12.41
N VAL A 58 7.27 -1.22 11.57
CA VAL A 58 6.90 -2.62 11.87
C VAL A 58 8.14 -3.49 12.06
N ARG A 59 9.13 -3.38 11.18
CA ARG A 59 10.40 -4.10 11.29
C ARG A 59 11.22 -3.67 12.51
N ALA A 60 11.13 -2.41 12.93
CA ALA A 60 11.76 -1.95 14.16
C ALA A 60 11.15 -2.61 15.39
N TYR A 61 9.81 -2.73 15.46
CA TYR A 61 9.14 -3.48 16.53
C TYR A 61 9.50 -4.96 16.51
N GLN A 62 9.56 -5.60 15.34
CA GLN A 62 9.99 -7.00 15.24
C GLN A 62 11.39 -7.21 15.85
N ARG A 63 12.36 -6.35 15.52
CA ARG A 63 13.72 -6.41 16.06
C ARG A 63 13.83 -6.20 17.57
N GLN A 64 12.79 -5.67 18.23
CA GLN A 64 12.76 -5.53 19.69
C GLN A 64 12.25 -6.80 20.39
N LEU A 65 11.62 -7.71 19.65
CA LEU A 65 11.06 -8.96 20.17
C LEU A 65 12.02 -10.15 20.00
N ASP A 66 12.95 -10.04 19.04
CA ASP A 66 14.07 -10.98 18.82
C ASP A 66 15.24 -10.66 19.76
#